data_AF-A0A3P6P7U9-F1
#
_entry.id   AF-A0A3P6P7U9-F1
#
_cell.length_a   1.000
_cell.length_b   1.000
_cell.length_c   1.000
_cell.angle_alpha   90.00
_cell.angle_beta   90.00
_cell.angle_gamma   90.00
#
_symmetry.space_group_name_H-M   'P 1'
#
loop_
_entity.id
_entity.type
_entity.pdbx_description
1 polymer ?
#
loop_
_entity_poly.entity_id
_entity_poly.type
_entity_poly.pdbx_seq_one_letter_code
_entity_poly.pdbx_strand_id
1 'polypeptide(L)'
;MEFLEPLINCHQNAIYQNGRCYVPYTLKEPLPLFDAQTGCRREFIFKNHEFQGGQLAFSVGETAQNEIIASIRKQNSNNNGSCFWMGESDRSSNESQCKCFYVTNANAIWSNTNCDSLQQWVCEFAPESSTPRPIECYSKPTEQAVVFNGQFCTEW
;
A
#
# COMPACT_ATOMS: atom_id res chain seq x y z
N MET A 1 10.84 -31.23 -12.08
CA MET A 1 11.47 -29.94 -11.72
C MET A 1 10.38 -29.14 -11.04
N GLU A 2 10.27 -29.31 -9.72
CA GLU A 2 9.34 -28.53 -8.91
C GLU A 2 9.96 -27.15 -8.74
N PHE A 3 9.34 -26.13 -9.32
CA PHE A 3 9.67 -24.75 -8.98
C PHE A 3 9.14 -24.52 -7.57
N LEU A 4 10.03 -24.46 -6.59
CA LEU A 4 9.71 -23.95 -5.26
C LEU A 4 9.14 -22.55 -5.46
N GLU A 5 7.87 -22.36 -5.12
CA GLU A 5 7.28 -21.02 -5.08
C GLU A 5 8.20 -20.15 -4.21
N PRO A 6 8.63 -18.96 -4.69
CA PRO A 6 9.41 -18.07 -3.86
C PRO A 6 8.62 -17.82 -2.58
N LEU A 7 9.29 -17.85 -1.43
CA LEU A 7 8.70 -17.53 -0.13
C LEU A 7 8.15 -16.09 -0.21
N ILE A 8 6.88 -15.98 -0.58
CA ILE A 8 6.18 -14.71 -0.69
C ILE A 8 5.97 -14.21 0.73
N ASN A 9 6.73 -13.19 1.09
CA ASN A 9 6.60 -12.52 2.37
C ASN A 9 5.83 -11.21 2.14
N CYS A 10 4.65 -11.11 2.73
CA CYS A 10 4.01 -9.81 2.93
C CYS A 10 4.28 -9.34 4.35
N HIS A 11 4.21 -8.02 4.57
CA HIS A 11 4.30 -7.46 5.90
C HIS A 11 3.26 -8.11 6.85
N GLN A 12 3.58 -8.15 8.14
CA GLN A 12 2.68 -8.68 9.17
C GLN A 12 1.32 -7.96 9.12
N ASN A 13 0.24 -8.74 9.10
CA ASN A 13 -1.16 -8.31 8.92
C ASN A 13 -1.56 -7.87 7.51
N ALA A 14 -0.69 -8.05 6.51
CA ALA A 14 -1.07 -7.89 5.12
C ALA A 14 -1.81 -9.12 4.59
N ILE A 15 -2.71 -8.88 3.65
CA ILE A 15 -3.45 -9.90 2.90
C ILE A 15 -2.67 -10.17 1.61
N TYR A 16 -2.23 -11.40 1.39
CA TYR A 16 -1.56 -11.78 0.14
C TYR A 16 -2.57 -12.37 -0.84
N GLN A 17 -2.70 -11.76 -2.02
CA GLN A 17 -3.52 -12.32 -3.09
C GLN A 17 -2.98 -11.90 -4.46
N ASN A 18 -2.90 -12.85 -5.40
CA ASN A 18 -2.49 -12.64 -6.79
C ASN A 18 -1.17 -11.86 -6.95
N GLY A 19 -0.14 -12.19 -6.16
CA GLY A 19 1.16 -11.53 -6.28
C GLY A 19 1.20 -10.11 -5.68
N ARG A 20 0.21 -9.73 -4.87
CA ARG A 20 0.12 -8.42 -4.21
C ARG A 20 -0.15 -8.57 -2.72
N CYS A 21 0.33 -7.62 -1.94
CA CYS A 21 0.10 -7.52 -0.51
C CYS A 21 -0.79 -6.31 -0.22
N TYR A 22 -1.92 -6.52 0.43
CA TYR A 22 -2.87 -5.44 0.78
C TYR A 22 -2.86 -5.20 2.28
N VAL A 23 -2.77 -3.94 2.69
CA VAL A 23 -2.75 -3.55 4.11
C VAL A 23 -3.90 -2.59 4.39
N PRO A 24 -4.94 -3.03 5.12
CA PRO A 24 -5.99 -2.16 5.60
C PRO A 24 -5.54 -1.40 6.86
N TYR A 25 -5.45 -0.07 6.80
CA TYR A 25 -5.06 0.79 7.94
C TYR A 25 -6.30 1.23 8.74
N THR A 26 -7.06 0.27 9.26
CA THR A 26 -8.35 0.51 9.94
C THR A 26 -8.22 1.18 11.30
N LEU A 27 -7.10 0.97 12.00
CA LEU A 27 -6.85 1.47 13.35
C LEU A 27 -5.95 2.72 13.37
N LYS A 28 -5.53 3.20 12.20
CA LYS A 28 -4.74 4.44 12.10
C LYS A 28 -5.64 5.66 12.12
N GLU A 29 -5.04 6.80 12.47
CA GLU A 29 -5.71 8.09 12.37
C GLU A 29 -6.16 8.33 10.92
N PRO A 30 -7.46 8.59 10.67
CA PRO A 30 -7.99 8.77 9.32
C PRO A 30 -7.35 9.97 8.61
N LEU A 31 -7.12 9.84 7.30
CA LEU A 31 -6.42 10.85 6.49
C LEU A 31 -7.28 11.33 5.31
N PRO A 32 -7.04 12.54 4.79
CA PRO A 32 -7.50 12.94 3.45
C PRO A 32 -6.93 12.02 2.37
N LEU A 33 -7.57 11.97 1.19
CA LEU A 33 -7.16 11.06 0.12
C LEU A 33 -5.69 11.27 -0.29
N PHE A 34 -5.26 12.52 -0.47
CA PHE A 34 -3.90 12.84 -0.92
C PHE A 34 -2.84 12.40 0.09
N ASP A 35 -3.14 12.58 1.38
CA ASP A 35 -2.24 12.18 2.46
C ASP A 35 -2.20 10.66 2.62
N ALA A 36 -3.34 9.98 2.48
CA ALA A 36 -3.39 8.52 2.44
C ALA A 36 -2.58 7.95 1.26
N GLN A 37 -2.71 8.54 0.07
CA GLN A 37 -1.94 8.15 -1.11
C GLN A 37 -0.43 8.38 -0.92
N THR A 38 -0.06 9.53 -0.35
CA THR A 38 1.32 9.84 -0.01
C THR A 38 1.85 8.91 1.09
N GLY A 39 1.00 8.55 2.04
CA GLY A 39 1.25 7.55 3.08
C GLY A 39 1.64 6.22 2.46
N CYS A 40 0.81 5.64 1.59
CA CYS A 40 1.14 4.36 0.92
C CYS A 40 2.46 4.41 0.12
N ARG A 41 2.82 5.56 -0.45
CA ARG A 41 4.08 5.72 -1.19
C ARG A 41 5.29 5.80 -0.27
N ARG A 42 5.14 6.35 0.94
CA ARG A 42 6.22 6.57 1.92
C ARG A 42 6.32 5.45 2.96
N GLU A 43 5.25 4.70 3.18
CA GLU A 43 5.17 3.56 4.11
C GLU A 43 6.00 2.38 3.59
N PHE A 44 7.32 2.44 3.82
CA PHE A 44 8.21 1.30 4.12
C PHE A 44 9.62 1.75 4.58
N ILE A 45 9.81 3.04 4.91
CA ILE A 45 11.14 3.59 5.18
C ILE A 45 11.79 3.02 6.48
N PHE A 46 11.02 2.45 7.40
CA PHE A 46 11.49 2.34 8.80
C PHE A 46 11.87 0.97 9.34
N LYS A 47 11.64 -0.15 8.65
CA LYS A 47 12.07 -1.46 9.19
C LYS A 47 13.47 -1.89 8.75
N ASN A 48 13.88 -1.63 7.51
CA ASN A 48 15.15 -2.14 6.96
C ASN A 48 15.83 -1.21 5.92
N HIS A 49 15.52 0.09 5.89
CA HIS A 49 16.02 1.03 4.85
C HIS A 49 15.68 0.64 3.40
N GLU A 50 14.81 -0.36 3.18
CA GLU A 50 14.35 -0.74 1.85
C GLU A 50 13.06 -0.01 1.49
N PHE A 51 13.11 0.73 0.38
CA PHE A 51 11.94 1.42 -0.15
C PHE A 51 11.07 0.44 -0.94
N GLN A 52 10.03 -0.08 -0.31
CA GLN A 52 8.90 -0.70 -1.01
C GLN A 52 7.80 0.34 -1.13
N GLY A 53 7.94 1.24 -2.10
CA GLY A 53 6.89 2.20 -2.42
C GLY A 53 5.61 1.44 -2.78
N GLY A 54 4.50 1.78 -2.13
CA GLY A 54 3.18 1.27 -2.45
C GLY A 54 2.29 2.33 -3.08
N GLN A 55 1.01 2.00 -3.18
CA GLN A 55 -0.04 2.92 -3.59
C GLN A 55 -1.36 2.53 -2.93
N LEU A 56 -2.38 3.38 -3.09
CA LEU A 56 -3.73 2.96 -2.70
C LEU A 56 -4.14 1.75 -3.55
N ALA A 57 -4.77 0.76 -2.91
CA ALA A 57 -5.14 -0.49 -3.55
C ALA A 57 -6.09 -0.23 -4.72
N PHE A 58 -5.69 -0.62 -5.93
CA PHE A 58 -6.39 -0.30 -7.18
C PHE A 58 -6.70 -1.57 -7.95
N SER A 59 -7.81 -1.59 -8.70
CA SER A 59 -8.19 -2.74 -9.53
C SER A 59 -8.13 -4.09 -8.80
N VAL A 60 -8.55 -4.10 -7.53
CA VAL A 60 -8.44 -5.25 -6.63
C VAL A 60 -9.37 -6.37 -7.10
N GLY A 61 -8.83 -7.57 -7.31
CA GLY A 61 -9.63 -8.73 -7.71
C GLY A 61 -10.62 -9.16 -6.62
N GLU A 62 -11.73 -9.81 -7.02
CA GLU A 62 -12.85 -10.16 -6.12
C GLU A 62 -12.40 -10.90 -4.85
N THR A 63 -11.51 -11.90 -4.98
CA THR A 63 -10.99 -12.65 -3.83
C THR A 63 -10.26 -11.74 -2.84
N ALA A 64 -9.35 -10.89 -3.34
CA ALA A 64 -8.59 -9.96 -2.50
C ALA A 64 -9.51 -8.94 -1.83
N GLN A 65 -10.50 -8.43 -2.58
CA GLN A 65 -11.49 -7.49 -2.07
C GLN A 65 -12.32 -8.11 -0.94
N ASN A 66 -12.76 -9.36 -1.09
CA ASN A 66 -13.51 -10.08 -0.06
C ASN A 66 -12.69 -10.28 1.22
N GLU A 67 -11.40 -10.60 1.11
CA GLU A 67 -10.51 -10.71 2.26
C GLU A 67 -10.25 -9.37 2.95
N ILE A 68 -10.08 -8.29 2.17
CA ILE A 68 -9.97 -6.92 2.70
C ILE A 68 -11.23 -6.55 3.48
N ILE A 69 -12.41 -6.79 2.92
CA ILE A 69 -13.70 -6.53 3.60
C ILE A 69 -13.80 -7.33 4.89
N ALA A 70 -13.46 -8.62 4.87
CA ALA A 70 -13.51 -9.47 6.04
C ALA A 70 -12.56 -8.96 7.14
N SER A 71 -11.35 -8.55 6.76
CA SER A 71 -10.38 -7.95 7.68
C SER A 71 -10.89 -6.64 8.28
N ILE A 72 -11.46 -5.75 7.46
CA ILE A 72 -12.07 -4.50 7.90
C ILE A 72 -13.21 -4.75 8.89
N ARG A 73 -14.14 -5.66 8.59
CA ARG A 73 -15.27 -6.01 9.47
C ARG A 73 -14.82 -6.58 10.80
N LYS A 74 -13.80 -7.44 10.78
CA LYS A 74 -13.22 -8.02 12.00
C LYS A 74 -12.61 -6.95 12.90
N GLN A 75 -12.01 -5.92 12.32
CA GLN A 75 -11.37 -4.82 13.06
C GLN A 75 -12.36 -3.70 13.46
N ASN A 76 -13.48 -3.57 12.75
CA ASN A 76 -14.52 -2.55 12.95
C ASN A 76 -15.91 -3.15 13.26
N SER A 77 -15.99 -4.09 14.21
CA SER A 77 -17.21 -4.86 14.50
C SER A 77 -18.44 -4.05 14.94
N ASN A 78 -18.26 -2.78 15.32
CA ASN A 78 -19.28 -1.96 15.99
C ASN A 78 -19.80 -0.76 15.18
N ASN A 79 -19.35 -0.54 13.93
CA ASN A 79 -19.71 0.65 13.15
C ASN A 79 -20.87 0.39 12.16
N ASN A 80 -21.74 1.40 11.99
CA ASN A 80 -22.81 1.44 10.97
C ASN A 80 -22.29 1.46 9.52
N GLY A 81 -20.98 1.49 9.34
CA GLY A 81 -20.28 1.52 8.07
C GLY A 81 -19.24 2.63 8.04
N SER A 82 -18.18 2.44 7.25
CA SER A 82 -17.10 3.42 7.11
C SER A 82 -16.57 3.40 5.69
N CYS A 83 -16.11 4.56 5.20
CA CYS A 83 -15.48 4.63 3.90
C CYS A 83 -13.98 4.43 4.01
N PHE A 84 -13.41 3.78 3.00
CA PHE A 84 -11.99 3.50 2.91
C PHE A 84 -11.44 4.05 1.61
N TRP A 85 -10.35 4.81 1.67
CA TRP A 85 -9.64 5.22 0.48
C TRP A 85 -8.99 4.02 -0.19
N MET A 86 -9.31 3.85 -1.47
CA MET A 86 -8.76 2.87 -2.38
C MET A 86 -8.55 3.56 -3.74
N GLY A 87 -7.60 3.07 -4.53
CA GLY A 87 -7.13 3.71 -5.74
C GLY A 87 -8.06 3.51 -6.94
N GLU A 88 -9.34 3.87 -6.84
CA GLU A 88 -10.20 3.88 -8.02
C GLU A 88 -9.91 5.12 -8.88
N SER A 89 -9.68 4.92 -10.18
CA SER A 89 -9.16 5.95 -11.09
C SER A 89 -10.19 6.97 -11.56
N ASP A 90 -11.46 6.76 -11.22
CA ASP A 90 -12.53 7.64 -11.68
C ASP A 90 -12.61 8.85 -10.75
N ARG A 91 -11.75 9.83 -11.03
CA ARG A 91 -12.03 11.22 -10.67
C ARG A 91 -13.45 11.49 -11.12
N SER A 92 -14.35 11.71 -10.17
CA SER A 92 -15.68 12.19 -10.51
C SER A 92 -15.51 13.47 -11.32
N SER A 93 -16.44 13.76 -12.23
CA SER A 93 -16.44 15.00 -13.02
C SER A 93 -16.42 16.28 -12.17
N ASN A 94 -16.61 16.16 -10.85
CA ASN A 94 -16.42 17.21 -9.86
C ASN A 94 -15.08 17.03 -9.14
N GLU A 95 -14.18 18.01 -9.26
CA GLU A 95 -12.79 17.96 -8.77
C GLU A 95 -12.65 17.73 -7.24
N SER A 96 -13.71 17.92 -6.46
CA SER A 96 -13.72 17.75 -5.00
C SER A 96 -14.33 16.44 -4.50
N GLN A 97 -14.92 15.63 -5.39
CA GLN A 97 -15.51 14.34 -5.02
C GLN A 97 -14.59 13.19 -5.42
N CYS A 98 -14.26 12.36 -4.43
CA CYS A 98 -13.42 11.20 -4.56
C CYS A 98 -14.19 9.91 -4.24
N LYS A 99 -13.78 8.82 -4.89
CA LYS A 99 -14.32 7.48 -4.66
C LYS A 99 -13.74 6.91 -3.37
N CYS A 100 -14.60 6.32 -2.56
CA CYS A 100 -14.21 5.54 -1.41
C CYS A 100 -14.99 4.24 -1.38
N PHE A 101 -14.36 3.20 -0.84
CA PHE A 101 -14.97 1.90 -0.70
C PHE A 101 -15.70 1.85 0.63
N TYR A 102 -17.04 1.96 0.58
CA TYR A 102 -17.89 2.00 1.77
C TYR A 102 -18.22 0.59 2.23
N VAL A 103 -17.75 0.23 3.43
CA VAL A 103 -17.93 -1.10 4.00
C VAL A 103 -18.88 -1.02 5.19
N THR A 104 -19.90 -1.86 5.17
CA THR A 104 -20.82 -2.14 6.29
C THR A 104 -20.71 -3.61 6.70
N ASN A 105 -21.39 -3.99 7.79
CA ASN A 105 -21.48 -5.39 8.20
C ASN A 105 -22.16 -6.30 7.16
N ALA A 106 -23.09 -5.77 6.36
CA ALA A 106 -23.82 -6.54 5.36
C ALA A 106 -23.16 -6.44 3.97
N ASN A 107 -22.91 -5.22 3.51
CA ASN A 107 -22.52 -4.92 2.12
C ASN A 107 -21.23 -4.09 2.04
N ALA A 108 -20.59 -4.10 0.88
CA ALA A 108 -19.51 -3.19 0.54
C ALA A 108 -19.72 -2.64 -0.88
N ILE A 109 -19.69 -1.31 -1.03
CA ILE A 109 -20.02 -0.62 -2.29
C ILE A 109 -19.11 0.59 -2.48
N TRP A 110 -18.90 0.99 -3.74
CA TRP A 110 -18.24 2.27 -4.04
C TRP A 110 -19.19 3.44 -3.79
N SER A 111 -18.72 4.42 -3.03
CA SER A 111 -19.43 5.66 -2.72
C SER A 111 -18.57 6.86 -3.09
N ASN A 112 -19.21 8.03 -3.20
CA ASN A 112 -18.51 9.30 -3.39
C ASN A 112 -18.47 10.01 -2.03
N THR A 113 -17.33 10.61 -1.71
CA THR A 113 -17.18 11.50 -0.57
C THR A 113 -16.25 12.66 -0.92
N ASN A 114 -16.16 13.67 -0.07
CA ASN A 114 -15.22 14.77 -0.28
C ASN A 114 -13.78 14.25 -0.11
N CYS A 115 -12.89 14.55 -1.06
CA CYS A 115 -11.48 14.15 -1.04
C CYS A 115 -10.73 14.58 0.24
N ASP A 116 -11.15 15.69 0.86
CA ASP A 116 -10.60 16.21 2.11
C ASP A 116 -11.19 15.55 3.36
N SER A 117 -12.16 14.63 3.19
CA SER A 117 -12.73 13.89 4.31
C SER A 117 -11.69 12.95 4.90
N LEU A 118 -11.63 12.91 6.23
CA LEU A 118 -10.76 11.99 6.94
C LEU A 118 -11.36 10.58 6.86
N GLN A 119 -10.69 9.66 6.16
CA GLN A 119 -11.09 8.26 6.05
C GLN A 119 -9.89 7.36 6.31
N GLN A 120 -10.15 6.13 6.76
CA GLN A 120 -9.14 5.08 6.73
C GLN A 120 -8.82 4.70 5.27
N TRP A 121 -7.76 3.94 5.05
CA TRP A 121 -7.33 3.60 3.69
C TRP A 121 -6.76 2.19 3.59
N VAL A 122 -6.65 1.70 2.36
CA VAL A 122 -6.03 0.42 2.05
C VAL A 122 -4.89 0.67 1.06
N CYS A 123 -3.68 0.26 1.45
CA CYS A 123 -2.54 0.27 0.55
C CYS A 123 -2.33 -1.09 -0.10
N GLU A 124 -1.72 -1.08 -1.28
CA GLU A 124 -1.22 -2.23 -2.00
C GLU A 124 0.29 -2.09 -2.22
N PHE A 125 0.99 -3.20 -1.99
CA PHE A 125 2.44 -3.32 -2.11
C PHE A 125 2.81 -4.54 -2.95
N ALA A 126 4.00 -4.49 -3.54
CA ALA A 126 4.65 -5.71 -4.02
C ALA A 126 5.07 -6.58 -2.81
N PRO A 127 5.07 -7.91 -2.95
CA PRO A 127 5.64 -8.79 -1.94
C PRO A 127 7.11 -8.47 -1.67
N GLU A 128 7.55 -8.72 -0.44
CA GLU A 128 8.95 -8.63 -0.08
C GLU A 128 9.74 -9.64 -0.92
N SER A 129 10.78 -9.13 -1.59
CA SER A 129 11.70 -9.97 -2.33
C SER A 129 12.51 -10.81 -1.35
N SER A 130 12.49 -12.13 -1.50
CA SER A 130 13.37 -13.03 -0.76
C SER A 130 14.85 -12.86 -1.15
N THR A 131 15.13 -12.18 -2.26
CA THR A 131 16.47 -11.82 -2.71
C THR A 131 16.79 -10.37 -2.31
N PRO A 132 17.88 -10.12 -1.55
CA PRO A 132 18.36 -8.76 -1.31
C PRO A 132 18.52 -8.04 -2.65
N ARG A 133 18.12 -6.76 -2.74
CA ARG A 133 18.43 -5.98 -3.94
C ARG A 133 19.95 -6.02 -4.15
N PRO A 134 20.44 -6.30 -5.37
CA PRO A 134 21.87 -6.19 -5.66
C PRO A 134 22.34 -4.79 -5.25
N ILE A 135 23.34 -4.73 -4.38
CA ILE A 135 24.05 -3.48 -4.13
C ILE A 135 24.84 -3.20 -5.41
N GLU A 136 24.42 -2.18 -6.17
CA GLU A 136 25.21 -1.70 -7.29
C GLU A 136 26.49 -1.06 -6.74
N CYS A 137 27.59 -1.80 -6.84
CA CYS A 137 28.91 -1.29 -6.51
C CYS A 137 29.34 -0.32 -7.61
N TYR A 138 29.22 0.98 -7.33
CA TYR A 138 29.75 2.02 -8.21
C TYR A 138 31.25 2.20 -7.95
N SER A 139 32.04 2.15 -9.02
CA SER A 139 33.42 2.65 -8.99
C SER A 139 33.37 4.17 -8.72
N LYS A 140 34.25 4.68 -7.85
CA LYS A 140 34.29 6.09 -7.46
C LYS A 140 34.16 7.00 -8.70
N PRO A 141 33.17 7.91 -8.76
CA PRO A 141 33.10 8.89 -9.83
C PRO A 141 34.28 9.85 -9.73
N THR A 142 35.04 9.99 -10.81
CA THR A 142 35.94 11.13 -11.00
C THR A 142 35.08 12.39 -11.11
N GLU A 143 35.08 13.20 -10.04
CA GLU A 143 34.67 14.61 -10.00
C GLU A 143 33.45 15.02 -10.84
N GLN A 144 32.24 14.54 -10.51
CA GLN A 144 31.02 15.34 -10.67
C GLN A 144 30.08 15.06 -9.50
N ALA A 145 29.53 16.12 -8.90
CA ALA A 145 28.73 16.05 -7.69
C ALA A 145 27.47 15.19 -7.90
N VAL A 146 27.46 14.00 -7.29
CA VAL A 146 26.32 13.09 -7.35
C VAL A 146 25.44 13.28 -6.12
N VAL A 147 24.16 13.62 -6.32
CA VAL A 147 23.11 13.68 -5.29
C VAL A 147 22.60 12.26 -4.98
N PHE A 148 23.52 11.35 -4.64
CA PHE A 148 23.18 9.96 -4.33
C PHE A 148 23.67 9.61 -2.92
N ASN A 149 22.73 9.17 -2.07
CA ASN A 149 23.01 8.52 -0.78
C ASN A 149 23.25 7.01 -1.01
N GLY A 150 24.29 6.67 -1.77
CA GLY A 150 24.83 5.31 -1.85
C GLY A 150 25.99 5.13 -0.87
N GLN A 151 26.12 3.95 -0.26
CA GLN A 151 27.20 3.64 0.67
C GLN A 151 28.44 3.17 -0.10
N PHE A 152 29.57 3.86 0.06
CA PHE A 152 30.84 3.48 -0.57
C PHE A 152 31.43 2.25 0.12
N CYS A 153 31.67 1.17 -0.63
CA CYS A 153 32.41 0.01 -0.13
C CYS A 153 33.91 0.30 -0.16
N THR A 154 34.59 0.20 0.99
CA THR A 154 36.05 0.21 1.06
C THR A 154 36.57 -1.19 0.76
N GLU A 155 37.29 -1.35 -0.36
CA GLU A 155 38.02 -2.56 -0.71
C GLU A 155 39.22 -2.76 0.22
N TRP A 156 39.55 -4.03 0.47
CA TRP A 156 40.70 -4.51 1.25
C TRP A 156 42.01 -4.41 0.45
#